data_AF-A0AA42Z5K8-F1
#
_entry.id   AF-A0AA42Z5K8-F1
#
_cell.length_a   1.000
_cell.length_b   1.000
_cell.length_c   1.000
_cell.angle_alpha   90.00
_cell.angle_beta   90.00
_cell.angle_gamma   90.00
#
_symmetry.space_group_name_H-M   'P 1'
#
loop_
_entity.id
_entity.type
_entity.pdbx_description
1 polymer ?
#
loop_
_entity_poly.entity_id
_entity_poly.type
_entity_poly.pdbx_seq_one_letter_code
_entity_poly.pdbx_strand_id
1 'polypeptide(L)'
;MKKPLIIIAVILLVWLILIGIRPDRPAVEGSAETPDGPVFRVSVIKPLSGRPLGGLFGLIPARDLGFDIENPGAEVGQVRHDRLELTAGDWNLFIATDDAGKVTSDTHLVVPLDLGGRDRILNCRPADPAVGHLVSAPRVDDEGFDGEFRIELSTCAIAETGKLINWPPAPLTVVGSFHQLSPGEPTPWNGDVQTYGALRGMFHEDQTGEMVALSSLLPDTELYAVGALADLAGEVTVIGGEAYLSYPDEAGGTRTEQTRQSDVGATLLVVTAVPSWRDVVTEHAIPFDELDDAIAKLATVSGMDLDGRIPFLLEGTFDDLQWHVIDGSRLISGGSSHKDHQAASVIERRDRASATLVGFYSSSDQGVFTHMGSKTHIHCVLDEPLSSGHVDGVVIPAGTTVRFPAIALR
;
A
#
# COMPACT_ATOMS: atom_id res chain seq x y z
N MET A 1 2.82 -67.61 -9.93
CA MET A 1 2.54 -66.29 -9.31
C MET A 1 3.52 -65.18 -9.76
N LYS A 2 4.01 -65.15 -11.01
CA LYS A 2 5.00 -64.14 -11.47
C LYS A 2 4.56 -63.24 -12.64
N LYS A 3 3.41 -63.54 -13.29
CA LYS A 3 2.91 -62.77 -14.44
C LYS A 3 2.28 -61.39 -14.11
N PRO A 4 1.58 -61.17 -12.97
CA PRO A 4 0.99 -59.85 -12.70
C PRO A 4 2.02 -58.82 -12.22
N LEU A 5 3.11 -59.25 -11.55
CA LEU A 5 4.17 -58.35 -11.08
C LEU A 5 4.95 -57.70 -12.23
N ILE A 6 5.16 -58.43 -13.34
CA ILE A 6 5.90 -57.92 -14.50
C ILE A 6 5.09 -56.84 -15.22
N ILE A 7 3.77 -57.00 -15.31
CA ILE A 7 2.89 -56.02 -15.94
C ILE A 7 2.86 -54.72 -15.12
N ILE A 8 2.77 -54.82 -13.80
CA ILE A 8 2.79 -53.65 -12.91
C ILE A 8 4.16 -52.92 -12.99
N ALA A 9 5.26 -53.67 -13.05
CA ALA A 9 6.60 -53.09 -13.19
C ALA A 9 6.79 -52.38 -14.54
N VAL A 10 6.26 -52.92 -15.64
CA VAL A 10 6.32 -52.28 -16.96
C VAL A 10 5.46 -51.02 -17.00
N ILE A 11 4.27 -51.04 -16.39
CA ILE A 11 3.40 -49.85 -16.30
C ILE A 11 4.08 -48.77 -15.47
N LEU A 12 4.69 -49.11 -14.32
CA LEU A 12 5.45 -48.15 -13.50
C LEU A 12 6.67 -47.59 -14.23
N LEU A 13 7.38 -48.41 -15.02
CA LEU A 13 8.54 -47.97 -15.80
C LEU A 13 8.11 -47.01 -16.92
N VAL A 14 7.01 -47.32 -17.62
CA VAL A 14 6.43 -46.43 -18.65
C VAL A 14 5.94 -45.13 -18.01
N TRP A 15 5.36 -45.19 -16.82
CA TRP A 15 4.92 -44.01 -16.07
C TRP A 15 6.11 -43.15 -15.60
N LEU A 16 7.19 -43.76 -15.13
CA LEU A 16 8.44 -43.08 -14.78
C LEU A 16 9.13 -42.45 -16.00
N ILE A 17 9.08 -43.11 -17.17
CA ILE A 17 9.62 -42.55 -18.43
C ILE A 17 8.74 -41.38 -18.91
N LEU A 18 7.42 -41.45 -18.76
CA LEU A 18 6.51 -40.35 -19.08
C LEU A 18 6.64 -39.16 -18.11
N ILE A 19 7.05 -39.40 -16.85
CA ILE A 19 7.39 -38.34 -15.89
C ILE A 19 8.79 -37.76 -16.16
N GLY A 20 9.73 -38.55 -16.66
CA GLY A 20 11.08 -38.13 -17.01
C GLY A 20 11.19 -37.35 -18.31
N ILE A 21 10.18 -37.43 -19.19
CA ILE A 21 10.06 -36.60 -20.41
C ILE A 21 9.06 -35.49 -20.12
N ARG A 22 9.35 -34.65 -19.13
CA ARG A 22 8.69 -33.35 -18.96
C ARG A 22 9.48 -32.30 -19.73
N PRO A 23 8.90 -31.67 -20.77
CA PRO A 23 9.39 -30.37 -21.20
C PRO A 23 8.92 -29.35 -20.15
N ASP A 24 9.62 -29.25 -19.01
CA ASP A 24 9.40 -28.18 -18.01
C ASP A 24 10.04 -26.86 -18.46
N ARG A 25 9.81 -26.51 -19.73
CA ARG A 25 9.91 -25.15 -20.25
C ARG A 25 8.69 -24.97 -21.15
N PRO A 26 7.83 -23.97 -20.91
CA PRO A 26 7.07 -23.46 -22.05
C PRO A 26 8.12 -23.11 -23.10
N ALA A 27 8.05 -23.76 -24.26
CA ALA A 27 8.73 -23.26 -25.42
C ALA A 27 8.14 -21.87 -25.66
N VAL A 28 8.95 -20.83 -25.42
CA VAL A 28 8.74 -19.54 -26.05
C VAL A 28 8.83 -19.84 -27.53
N GLU A 29 7.69 -20.10 -28.17
CA GLU A 29 7.61 -20.02 -29.62
C GLU A 29 8.05 -18.61 -29.97
N GLY A 30 9.25 -18.51 -30.52
CA GLY A 30 9.78 -17.28 -31.05
C GLY A 30 8.89 -16.83 -32.18
N SER A 31 7.94 -15.95 -31.88
CA SER A 31 7.44 -15.00 -32.86
C SER A 31 8.51 -13.91 -32.99
N ALA A 32 9.40 -14.13 -33.96
CA ALA A 32 10.17 -13.07 -34.55
C ALA A 32 9.20 -12.09 -35.20
N GLU A 33 8.94 -10.99 -34.52
CA GLU A 33 8.64 -9.67 -35.06
C GLU A 33 8.72 -8.74 -33.85
N THR A 34 9.78 -7.96 -33.76
CA THR A 34 9.88 -6.81 -32.87
C THR A 34 8.91 -5.74 -33.38
N PRO A 35 7.81 -5.43 -32.69
CA PRO A 35 7.20 -4.12 -32.85
C PRO A 35 8.10 -3.13 -32.13
N ASP A 36 8.42 -2.00 -32.76
CA ASP A 36 9.01 -0.85 -32.07
C ASP A 36 8.02 -0.36 -31.00
N GLY A 37 8.10 -0.90 -29.79
CA GLY A 37 7.22 -0.54 -28.68
C GLY A 37 7.52 -1.33 -27.40
N PRO A 38 7.18 -0.79 -26.22
CA PRO A 38 7.31 -1.54 -24.98
C PRO A 38 6.28 -2.67 -24.99
N VAL A 39 6.74 -3.91 -24.82
CA VAL A 39 5.89 -5.09 -24.83
C VAL A 39 5.81 -5.62 -23.40
N PHE A 40 4.59 -5.66 -22.88
CA PHE A 40 4.30 -6.36 -21.63
C PHE A 40 3.49 -7.62 -21.91
N ARG A 41 3.61 -8.62 -21.03
CA ARG A 41 2.73 -9.78 -21.05
C ARG A 41 2.56 -10.31 -19.65
N VAL A 42 1.33 -10.30 -19.14
CA VAL A 42 0.92 -11.11 -17.98
C VAL A 42 0.29 -12.40 -18.50
N SER A 43 0.29 -13.46 -17.72
CA SER A 43 -0.58 -14.61 -17.91
C SER A 43 -0.93 -15.18 -16.55
N VAL A 44 -2.23 -15.36 -16.34
CA VAL A 44 -2.76 -16.00 -15.14
C VAL A 44 -2.89 -17.49 -15.41
N ILE A 45 -1.94 -18.28 -14.93
CA ILE A 45 -1.91 -19.73 -15.10
C ILE A 45 -2.77 -20.37 -14.02
N LYS A 46 -3.88 -20.98 -14.44
CA LYS A 46 -4.64 -21.91 -13.59
C LYS A 46 -3.90 -23.24 -13.51
N PRO A 47 -3.73 -23.85 -12.31
CA PRO A 47 -3.08 -25.15 -12.23
C PRO A 47 -3.83 -26.23 -13.05
N LEU A 48 -3.08 -27.12 -13.70
CA LEU A 48 -3.62 -28.25 -14.46
C LEU A 48 -4.51 -29.09 -13.54
N SER A 49 -5.78 -29.22 -13.90
CA SER A 49 -6.69 -30.12 -13.22
C SER A 49 -6.19 -31.56 -13.40
N GLY A 50 -5.79 -32.19 -12.29
CA GLY A 50 -5.96 -33.63 -12.17
C GLY A 50 -7.45 -33.91 -12.34
N ARG A 51 -7.81 -34.75 -13.31
CA ARG A 51 -9.20 -35.14 -13.60
C ARG A 51 -9.99 -35.38 -12.30
N PRO A 52 -11.20 -34.83 -12.13
CA PRO A 52 -12.01 -35.13 -10.96
C PRO A 52 -12.46 -36.59 -11.02
N LEU A 53 -12.20 -37.35 -9.96
CA LEU A 53 -13.01 -38.52 -9.63
C LEU A 53 -14.40 -38.02 -9.19
N GLY A 54 -15.25 -37.74 -10.18
CA GLY A 54 -16.69 -37.49 -10.03
C GLY A 54 -17.08 -36.05 -9.70
N GLY A 55 -17.86 -35.42 -10.58
CA GLY A 55 -18.69 -34.26 -10.24
C GLY A 55 -18.61 -33.06 -11.18
N LEU A 56 -19.38 -33.12 -12.28
CA LEU A 56 -20.20 -32.04 -12.86
C LEU A 56 -19.68 -30.57 -12.80
N PHE A 57 -18.50 -30.25 -13.34
CA PHE A 57 -18.21 -28.87 -13.78
C PHE A 57 -17.56 -28.91 -15.17
N GLY A 58 -18.22 -28.25 -16.12
CA GLY A 58 -17.75 -28.12 -17.49
C GLY A 58 -16.40 -27.43 -17.54
N LEU A 59 -15.58 -27.84 -18.51
CA LEU A 59 -14.30 -27.23 -18.85
C LEU A 59 -14.51 -25.73 -19.09
N ILE A 60 -14.06 -24.90 -18.13
CA ILE A 60 -13.95 -23.46 -18.32
C ILE A 60 -12.74 -23.24 -19.24
N PRO A 61 -12.91 -22.69 -20.46
CA PRO A 61 -11.77 -22.40 -21.31
C PRO A 61 -10.84 -21.38 -20.63
N ALA A 62 -9.53 -21.61 -20.77
CA ALA A 62 -8.50 -20.70 -20.26
C ALA A 62 -8.66 -19.33 -20.95
N ARG A 63 -8.78 -18.27 -20.15
CA ARG A 63 -8.43 -16.92 -20.60
C ARG A 63 -6.95 -16.75 -20.27
N ASP A 64 -6.08 -16.96 -21.25
CA ASP A 64 -4.75 -16.36 -21.22
C ASP A 64 -4.97 -14.85 -21.26
N LEU A 65 -4.91 -14.21 -20.09
CA LEU A 65 -4.95 -12.76 -19.98
C LEU A 65 -3.56 -12.22 -20.34
N GLY A 66 -3.22 -12.28 -21.63
CA GLY A 66 -2.05 -11.63 -22.21
C GLY A 66 -2.33 -10.15 -22.41
N PHE A 67 -1.65 -9.28 -21.65
CA PHE A 67 -1.77 -7.84 -21.80
C PHE A 67 -0.51 -7.25 -22.40
N ASP A 68 -0.57 -6.83 -23.66
CA ASP A 68 0.40 -5.89 -24.22
C ASP A 68 0.03 -4.47 -23.82
N ILE A 69 1.01 -3.57 -23.70
CA ILE A 69 0.79 -2.13 -23.42
C ILE A 69 -0.02 -1.49 -24.56
N GLU A 70 0.03 -2.08 -25.74
CA GLU A 70 -0.82 -1.69 -26.88
C GLU A 70 -2.31 -2.00 -26.71
N ASN A 71 -2.72 -2.71 -25.64
CA ASN A 71 -4.14 -2.94 -25.36
C ASN A 71 -4.83 -1.65 -24.87
N PRO A 72 -6.02 -1.31 -25.42
CA PRO A 72 -6.77 -0.14 -24.97
C PRO A 72 -7.05 -0.18 -23.46
N GLY A 73 -6.51 0.80 -22.74
CA GLY A 73 -6.77 1.01 -21.31
C GLY A 73 -5.77 0.38 -20.35
N ALA A 74 -4.68 -0.24 -20.82
CA ALA A 74 -3.56 -0.63 -19.97
C ALA A 74 -2.73 0.59 -19.58
N GLU A 75 -2.60 0.81 -18.27
CA GLU A 75 -1.79 1.86 -17.68
C GLU A 75 -0.69 1.21 -16.84
N VAL A 76 0.49 1.82 -16.93
CA VAL A 76 1.64 1.41 -16.14
C VAL A 76 1.73 2.37 -14.97
N GLY A 77 1.66 1.87 -13.74
CA GLY A 77 1.86 2.68 -12.54
C GLY A 77 3.34 2.83 -12.23
N GLN A 78 3.71 2.50 -10.99
CA GLN A 78 5.09 2.46 -10.54
C GLN A 78 5.85 1.26 -11.13
N VAL A 79 7.03 1.51 -11.69
CA VAL A 79 7.97 0.46 -12.14
C VAL A 79 9.35 0.74 -11.55
N ARG A 80 9.85 -0.19 -10.74
CA ARG A 80 11.15 -0.14 -10.04
C ARG A 80 11.78 -1.54 -9.94
N HIS A 81 12.97 -1.61 -9.33
CA HIS A 81 13.63 -2.90 -9.10
C HIS A 81 12.86 -3.81 -8.12
N ASP A 82 12.09 -3.21 -7.22
CA ASP A 82 11.37 -3.85 -6.11
C ASP A 82 9.84 -3.74 -6.23
N ARG A 83 9.34 -3.04 -7.26
CA ARG A 83 7.93 -2.70 -7.38
C ARG A 83 7.46 -2.68 -8.82
N LEU A 84 6.28 -3.25 -9.06
CA LEU A 84 5.61 -3.23 -10.36
C LEU A 84 4.10 -3.05 -10.16
N GLU A 85 3.55 -2.01 -10.76
CA GLU A 85 2.12 -1.70 -10.73
C GLU A 85 1.58 -1.56 -12.15
N LEU A 86 0.49 -2.27 -12.42
CA LEU A 86 -0.12 -2.38 -13.72
C LEU A 86 -1.63 -2.41 -13.57
N THR A 87 -2.33 -1.56 -14.29
CA THR A 87 -3.78 -1.46 -14.26
C THR A 87 -4.32 -1.56 -15.68
N ALA A 88 -5.50 -2.17 -15.86
CA ALA A 88 -6.27 -1.92 -17.07
C ALA A 88 -7.76 -2.14 -16.85
N GLY A 89 -8.55 -1.09 -17.03
CA GLY A 89 -10.01 -1.17 -16.91
C GLY A 89 -10.48 -1.70 -15.54
N ASP A 90 -10.76 -3.00 -15.47
CA ASP A 90 -11.34 -3.69 -14.32
C ASP A 90 -10.36 -4.59 -13.54
N TRP A 91 -9.06 -4.53 -13.84
CA TRP A 91 -8.03 -5.24 -13.07
C TRP A 91 -6.83 -4.35 -12.66
N ASN A 92 -6.18 -4.74 -11.56
CA ASN A 92 -4.96 -4.13 -11.03
C ASN A 92 -4.03 -5.24 -10.52
N LEU A 93 -2.78 -5.24 -10.97
CA LEU A 93 -1.70 -6.06 -10.44
C LEU A 93 -0.66 -5.16 -9.76
N PHE A 94 -0.43 -5.42 -8.49
CA PHE A 94 0.64 -4.80 -7.70
C PHE A 94 1.58 -5.88 -7.18
N ILE A 95 2.88 -5.72 -7.45
CA ILE A 95 3.94 -6.60 -6.96
C ILE A 95 4.93 -5.75 -6.19
N ALA A 96 5.25 -6.19 -4.97
CA ALA A 96 6.29 -5.60 -4.13
C ALA A 96 7.24 -6.70 -3.64
N THR A 97 8.53 -6.37 -3.56
CA THR A 97 9.56 -7.23 -2.98
C THR A 97 10.31 -6.51 -1.86
N ASP A 98 10.86 -7.28 -0.92
CA ASP A 98 11.84 -6.78 0.05
C ASP A 98 13.21 -6.54 -0.60
N ASP A 99 14.17 -6.01 0.17
CA ASP A 99 15.55 -5.76 -0.27
C ASP A 99 16.30 -7.03 -0.74
N ALA A 100 15.80 -8.21 -0.39
CA ALA A 100 16.33 -9.50 -0.83
C ALA A 100 15.66 -10.01 -2.12
N GLY A 101 14.74 -9.24 -2.71
CA GLY A 101 13.99 -9.59 -3.92
C GLY A 101 12.87 -10.60 -3.68
N LYS A 102 12.47 -10.82 -2.43
CA LYS A 102 11.38 -11.74 -2.07
C LYS A 102 10.06 -10.98 -2.04
N VAL A 103 9.04 -11.56 -2.67
CA VAL A 103 7.67 -11.01 -2.71
C VAL A 103 7.13 -10.74 -1.30
N THR A 104 6.53 -9.58 -1.08
CA THR A 104 5.91 -9.18 0.20
C THR A 104 4.40 -9.44 0.22
N SER A 105 3.79 -9.30 1.40
CA SER A 105 2.33 -9.39 1.60
C SER A 105 1.54 -8.28 0.90
N ASP A 106 2.19 -7.20 0.50
CA ASP A 106 1.54 -6.07 -0.20
C ASP A 106 1.17 -6.44 -1.63
N THR A 107 1.84 -7.45 -2.20
CA THR A 107 1.55 -7.98 -3.53
C THR A 107 0.10 -8.44 -3.61
N HIS A 108 -0.64 -7.98 -4.62
CA HIS A 108 -2.02 -8.38 -4.82
C HIS A 108 -2.44 -8.26 -6.29
N LEU A 109 -3.48 -9.02 -6.65
CA LEU A 109 -4.15 -8.93 -7.94
C LEU A 109 -5.64 -8.72 -7.71
N VAL A 110 -6.17 -7.60 -8.19
CA VAL A 110 -7.60 -7.38 -8.37
C VAL A 110 -7.96 -7.76 -9.80
N VAL A 111 -8.85 -8.74 -10.00
CA VAL A 111 -9.19 -9.22 -11.34
C VAL A 111 -10.64 -9.70 -11.43
N PRO A 112 -11.36 -9.43 -12.54
CA PRO A 112 -12.65 -10.03 -12.80
C PRO A 112 -12.48 -11.50 -13.21
N LEU A 113 -13.16 -12.40 -12.51
CA LEU A 113 -13.18 -13.82 -12.85
C LEU A 113 -14.63 -14.33 -12.90
N ASP A 114 -14.95 -15.09 -13.95
CA ASP A 114 -16.19 -15.84 -14.03
C ASP A 114 -16.13 -17.02 -13.04
N LEU A 115 -16.97 -16.96 -12.02
CA LEU A 115 -17.17 -18.01 -11.04
C LEU A 115 -18.58 -18.59 -11.17
N GLY A 116 -18.73 -19.56 -12.06
CA GLY A 116 -19.97 -20.32 -12.23
C GLY A 116 -21.06 -19.57 -13.02
N GLY A 117 -20.67 -18.84 -14.07
CA GLY A 117 -21.56 -18.07 -14.94
C GLY A 117 -21.85 -16.66 -14.42
N ARG A 118 -20.99 -16.14 -13.55
CA ARG A 118 -21.12 -14.82 -12.93
C ARG A 118 -19.74 -14.21 -12.74
N ASP A 119 -19.53 -13.06 -13.36
CA ASP A 119 -18.31 -12.27 -13.15
C ASP A 119 -18.28 -11.73 -11.72
N ARG A 120 -17.13 -11.91 -11.06
CA ARG A 120 -16.83 -11.41 -9.72
C ARG A 120 -15.46 -10.78 -9.73
N ILE A 121 -15.35 -9.60 -9.15
CA ILE A 121 -14.05 -8.96 -8.90
C ILE A 121 -13.43 -9.65 -7.68
N LEU A 122 -12.27 -10.27 -7.88
CA LEU A 122 -11.51 -10.93 -6.83
C LEU A 122 -10.32 -10.09 -6.44
N ASN A 123 -10.08 -9.95 -5.14
CA ASN A 123 -8.81 -9.48 -4.60
C ASN A 123 -8.02 -10.70 -4.11
N CYS A 124 -6.92 -11.01 -4.80
CA CYS A 124 -6.09 -12.16 -4.56
C CYS A 124 -4.73 -11.76 -3.99
N ARG A 125 -4.27 -12.45 -2.94
CA ARG A 125 -3.04 -12.16 -2.20
C ARG A 125 -2.17 -13.42 -2.04
N PRO A 126 -0.84 -13.27 -1.89
CA PRO A 126 0.07 -14.39 -1.64
C PRO A 126 -0.18 -15.01 -0.26
N ALA A 127 0.42 -16.19 -0.04
CA ALA A 127 0.52 -16.75 1.31
C ALA A 127 1.52 -15.96 2.16
N ASP A 128 1.55 -16.23 3.46
CA ASP A 128 2.69 -15.88 4.31
C ASP A 128 3.38 -17.18 4.76
N PRO A 129 4.64 -17.44 4.36
CA PRO A 129 5.48 -16.60 3.49
C PRO A 129 5.01 -16.65 2.02
N ALA A 130 5.18 -15.53 1.32
CA ALA A 130 4.84 -15.43 -0.10
C ALA A 130 5.76 -16.31 -0.95
N VAL A 131 5.21 -16.82 -2.06
CA VAL A 131 5.93 -17.64 -3.03
C VAL A 131 5.95 -16.90 -4.37
N GLY A 132 7.15 -16.58 -4.84
CA GLY A 132 7.35 -15.91 -6.11
C GLY A 132 8.64 -15.10 -6.17
N HIS A 133 8.84 -14.41 -7.29
CA HIS A 133 9.92 -13.45 -7.51
C HIS A 133 9.47 -12.37 -8.50
N LEU A 134 10.11 -11.21 -8.38
CA LEU A 134 10.20 -10.17 -9.40
C LEU A 134 11.68 -9.95 -9.66
N VAL A 135 12.09 -10.05 -10.92
CA VAL A 135 13.46 -9.72 -11.35
C VAL A 135 13.33 -8.62 -12.38
N SER A 136 13.85 -7.44 -12.08
CA SER A 136 13.86 -6.32 -13.00
C SER A 136 15.17 -5.57 -12.96
N ALA A 137 15.52 -4.95 -14.09
CA ALA A 137 16.70 -4.15 -14.25
C ALA A 137 16.38 -2.90 -15.08
N PRO A 138 16.93 -1.73 -14.71
CA PRO A 138 16.86 -0.55 -15.57
C PRO A 138 17.64 -0.81 -16.87
N ARG A 139 17.14 -0.24 -17.98
CA ARG A 139 17.83 -0.32 -19.27
C ARG A 139 19.05 0.61 -19.30
N VAL A 140 19.99 0.33 -20.20
CA VAL A 140 21.27 1.08 -20.32
C VAL A 140 21.06 2.54 -20.72
N ASP A 141 19.94 2.85 -21.36
CA ASP A 141 19.52 4.20 -21.75
C ASP A 141 18.71 4.92 -20.65
N ASP A 142 18.50 4.29 -19.48
CA ASP A 142 17.60 4.74 -18.40
C ASP A 142 16.14 4.97 -18.85
N GLU A 143 15.78 4.55 -20.07
CA GLU A 143 14.42 4.64 -20.62
C GLU A 143 13.68 3.32 -20.37
N GLY A 144 13.22 3.18 -19.12
CA GLY A 144 12.37 2.07 -18.68
C GLY A 144 13.11 0.86 -18.12
N PHE A 145 12.33 -0.18 -17.83
CA PHE A 145 12.80 -1.41 -17.21
C PHE A 145 12.52 -2.62 -18.09
N ASP A 146 13.39 -3.61 -17.98
CA ASP A 146 13.17 -4.97 -18.45
C ASP A 146 13.02 -5.89 -17.24
N GLY A 147 12.19 -6.92 -17.35
CA GLY A 147 12.04 -7.85 -16.25
C GLY A 147 11.03 -8.96 -16.47
N GLU A 148 10.98 -9.85 -15.49
CA GLU A 148 10.03 -10.95 -15.41
C GLU A 148 9.61 -11.20 -13.97
N PHE A 149 8.43 -11.79 -13.80
CA PHE A 149 7.94 -12.19 -12.49
C PHE A 149 7.14 -13.49 -12.56
N ARG A 150 7.09 -14.15 -11.41
CA ARG A 150 6.20 -15.26 -11.13
C ARG A 150 5.75 -15.16 -9.69
N ILE A 151 4.45 -15.04 -9.45
CA ILE A 151 3.88 -14.96 -8.11
C ILE A 151 2.75 -15.99 -7.93
N GLU A 152 2.63 -16.56 -6.74
CA GLU A 152 1.53 -17.46 -6.38
C GLU A 152 0.59 -16.77 -5.38
N LEU A 153 -0.65 -16.56 -5.83
CA LEU A 153 -1.72 -15.97 -5.03
C LEU A 153 -2.57 -17.09 -4.44
N SER A 154 -2.43 -17.29 -3.14
CA SER A 154 -3.00 -18.43 -2.42
C SER A 154 -4.40 -18.15 -1.86
N THR A 155 -4.71 -16.88 -1.62
CA THR A 155 -5.99 -16.43 -1.05
C THR A 155 -6.67 -15.48 -2.02
N CYS A 156 -7.97 -15.65 -2.23
CA CYS A 156 -8.78 -14.74 -3.03
C CYS A 156 -10.09 -14.47 -2.29
N ALA A 157 -10.48 -13.20 -2.21
CA ALA A 157 -11.74 -12.76 -1.64
C ALA A 157 -12.57 -12.02 -2.70
N ILE A 158 -13.90 -12.11 -2.62
CA ILE A 158 -14.79 -11.22 -3.40
C ILE A 158 -14.53 -9.79 -2.92
N ALA A 159 -14.03 -8.91 -3.80
CA ALA A 159 -13.60 -7.56 -3.44
C ALA A 159 -14.71 -6.76 -2.72
N GLU A 160 -15.96 -6.88 -3.18
CA GLU A 160 -17.12 -6.18 -2.59
C GLU A 160 -17.47 -6.63 -1.15
N THR A 161 -17.19 -7.89 -0.78
CA THR A 161 -17.71 -8.48 0.47
C THR A 161 -16.63 -9.01 1.41
N GLY A 162 -15.37 -9.05 0.96
CA GLY A 162 -14.27 -9.68 1.70
C GLY A 162 -14.40 -11.20 1.86
N LYS A 163 -15.45 -11.83 1.32
CA LYS A 163 -15.69 -13.26 1.49
C LYS A 163 -14.63 -14.07 0.73
N LEU A 164 -13.86 -14.86 1.47
CA LEU A 164 -12.89 -15.80 0.91
C LEU A 164 -13.58 -16.82 -0.01
N ILE A 165 -12.95 -17.06 -1.14
CA ILE A 165 -13.39 -18.03 -2.13
C ILE A 165 -12.47 -19.25 -2.04
N ASN A 166 -13.06 -20.39 -1.69
CA ASN A 166 -12.38 -21.67 -1.78
C ASN A 166 -12.61 -22.24 -3.19
N TRP A 167 -11.71 -21.92 -4.13
CA TRP A 167 -11.78 -22.40 -5.51
C TRP A 167 -10.58 -23.30 -5.85
N PRO A 168 -10.82 -24.51 -6.39
CA PRO A 168 -9.77 -25.26 -7.06
C PRO A 168 -9.76 -24.91 -8.56
N PRO A 169 -8.57 -24.71 -9.16
CA PRO A 169 -7.27 -24.95 -8.56
C PRO A 169 -6.64 -23.67 -7.94
N ALA A 170 -6.17 -23.78 -6.70
CA ALA A 170 -5.29 -22.82 -6.02
C ALA A 170 -3.88 -23.42 -5.86
N PRO A 171 -2.81 -22.63 -5.80
CA PRO A 171 -2.78 -21.17 -5.91
C PRO A 171 -2.95 -20.68 -7.36
N LEU A 172 -3.42 -19.44 -7.51
CA LEU A 172 -3.44 -18.74 -8.79
C LEU A 172 -2.01 -18.28 -9.10
N THR A 173 -1.40 -18.82 -10.15
CA THR A 173 -0.06 -18.38 -10.55
C THR A 173 -0.20 -17.23 -11.54
N VAL A 174 0.44 -16.11 -11.27
CA VAL A 174 0.59 -15.01 -12.23
C VAL A 174 2.04 -15.01 -12.69
N VAL A 175 2.25 -15.12 -14.00
CA VAL A 175 3.56 -14.94 -14.62
C VAL A 175 3.53 -13.73 -15.51
N GLY A 176 4.66 -13.06 -15.69
CA GLY A 176 4.76 -12.03 -16.70
C GLY A 176 6.19 -11.67 -17.05
N SER A 177 6.32 -10.98 -18.17
CA SER A 177 7.58 -10.43 -18.67
C SER A 177 7.32 -9.07 -19.31
N PHE A 178 8.19 -8.11 -19.10
CA PHE A 178 8.15 -6.77 -19.71
C PHE A 178 9.48 -6.44 -20.39
N HIS A 179 9.37 -5.67 -21.47
CA HIS A 179 10.49 -5.08 -22.18
C HIS A 179 10.22 -3.58 -22.37
N GLN A 180 11.19 -2.74 -22.02
CA GLN A 180 11.13 -1.27 -22.15
C GLN A 180 9.92 -0.64 -21.43
N LEU A 181 9.47 -1.26 -20.33
CA LEU A 181 8.34 -0.76 -19.56
C LEU A 181 8.77 0.51 -18.83
N SER A 182 8.27 1.64 -19.30
CA SER A 182 8.44 2.93 -18.62
C SER A 182 7.34 3.09 -17.58
N PRO A 183 7.63 3.70 -16.41
CA PRO A 183 6.57 4.16 -15.52
C PRO A 183 5.56 4.99 -16.32
N GLY A 184 4.26 4.82 -16.08
CA GLY A 184 3.28 5.73 -16.67
C GLY A 184 3.53 7.15 -16.18
N GLU A 185 3.02 8.14 -16.92
CA GLU A 185 3.08 9.52 -16.43
C GLU A 185 2.33 9.57 -15.09
N PRO A 186 3.00 9.94 -13.98
CA PRO A 186 2.36 9.96 -12.69
C PRO A 186 1.19 10.94 -12.75
N THR A 187 0.00 10.49 -12.35
CA THR A 187 -1.17 11.37 -12.29
C THR A 187 -0.81 12.54 -11.37
N PRO A 188 -0.79 13.78 -11.91
CA PRO A 188 -0.31 14.91 -11.15
C PRO A 188 -1.30 15.21 -10.04
N TRP A 189 -0.77 15.43 -8.85
CA TRP A 189 -1.52 15.92 -7.71
C TRP A 189 -2.09 17.31 -8.03
N ASN A 190 -3.37 17.48 -7.69
CA ASN A 190 -4.12 18.69 -8.01
C ASN A 190 -3.85 19.86 -7.02
N GLY A 191 -3.14 19.60 -5.92
CA GLY A 191 -2.84 20.59 -4.89
C GLY A 191 -3.92 20.76 -3.81
N ASP A 192 -5.01 19.98 -3.88
CA ASP A 192 -6.15 20.16 -2.98
C ASP A 192 -5.87 19.53 -1.62
N VAL A 193 -5.83 20.36 -0.58
CA VAL A 193 -5.77 19.93 0.83
C VAL A 193 -6.95 20.50 1.59
N GLN A 194 -7.81 19.62 2.08
CA GLN A 194 -9.00 19.98 2.86
C GLN A 194 -8.73 19.85 4.35
N THR A 195 -9.35 20.73 5.13
CA THR A 195 -9.21 20.77 6.60
C THR A 195 -10.59 20.82 7.23
N TYR A 196 -10.85 19.90 8.15
CA TYR A 196 -12.07 19.85 8.96
C TYR A 196 -11.70 20.18 10.40
N GLY A 197 -12.44 21.11 11.00
CA GLY A 197 -12.11 21.64 12.32
C GLY A 197 -10.85 22.50 12.35
N ALA A 198 -10.46 22.94 13.55
CA ALA A 198 -9.23 23.68 13.77
C ALA A 198 -8.76 23.51 15.22
N LEU A 199 -7.45 23.36 15.43
CA LEU A 199 -6.80 23.31 16.74
C LEU A 199 -7.23 24.48 17.63
N ARG A 200 -7.35 25.70 17.07
CA ARG A 200 -7.83 26.87 17.82
C ARG A 200 -9.25 26.69 18.37
N GLY A 201 -10.17 26.16 17.57
CA GLY A 201 -11.56 25.91 17.99
C GLY A 201 -11.62 24.84 19.08
N MET A 202 -10.85 23.77 18.91
CA MET A 202 -10.69 22.71 19.90
C MET A 202 -10.11 23.25 21.23
N PHE A 203 -9.01 24.01 21.16
CA PHE A 203 -8.29 24.50 22.33
C PHE A 203 -8.90 25.72 23.03
N HIS A 204 -9.77 26.49 22.39
CA HIS A 204 -10.31 27.72 22.98
C HIS A 204 -11.82 27.78 23.05
N GLU A 205 -12.52 26.94 22.28
CA GLU A 205 -13.97 26.99 22.13
C GLU A 205 -14.64 25.64 22.44
N ASP A 206 -13.87 24.65 22.90
CA ASP A 206 -14.34 23.30 23.27
C ASP A 206 -15.09 22.62 22.10
N GLN A 207 -14.67 22.93 20.87
CA GLN A 207 -15.25 22.37 19.64
C GLN A 207 -14.64 20.99 19.37
N THR A 208 -15.01 20.00 20.17
CA THR A 208 -14.53 18.62 20.05
C THR A 208 -15.50 17.69 19.32
N GLY A 209 -16.68 18.18 18.94
CA GLY A 209 -17.68 17.39 18.21
C GLY A 209 -17.23 16.97 16.82
N GLU A 210 -18.02 16.09 16.18
CA GLU A 210 -17.79 15.63 14.81
C GLU A 210 -17.88 16.78 13.80
N MET A 211 -16.81 16.97 13.03
CA MET A 211 -16.73 17.90 11.90
C MET A 211 -16.84 17.19 10.55
N VAL A 212 -16.43 15.91 10.49
CA VAL A 212 -16.53 15.04 9.32
C VAL A 212 -16.62 13.57 9.74
N ALA A 213 -17.45 12.79 9.06
CA ALA A 213 -17.52 11.35 9.23
C ALA A 213 -16.53 10.64 8.28
N LEU A 214 -15.75 9.68 8.79
CA LEU A 214 -14.77 8.96 7.97
C LEU A 214 -15.40 8.16 6.83
N SER A 215 -16.65 7.72 6.96
CA SER A 215 -17.36 6.97 5.91
C SER A 215 -17.57 7.78 4.64
N SER A 216 -17.51 9.11 4.72
CA SER A 216 -17.55 9.99 3.55
C SER A 216 -16.23 10.11 2.80
N LEU A 217 -15.11 9.71 3.42
CA LEU A 217 -13.75 9.91 2.90
C LEU A 217 -13.06 8.59 2.52
N LEU A 218 -13.20 7.54 3.33
CA LEU A 218 -12.50 6.26 3.14
C LEU A 218 -12.81 5.46 1.85
N PRO A 219 -13.87 5.74 1.05
CA PRO A 219 -13.98 5.16 -0.28
C PRO A 219 -12.83 5.54 -1.23
N ASP A 220 -12.11 6.63 -0.97
CA ASP A 220 -10.96 7.08 -1.76
C ASP A 220 -9.68 6.33 -1.36
N THR A 221 -9.15 5.53 -2.28
CA THR A 221 -7.92 4.72 -2.09
C THR A 221 -6.63 5.53 -2.21
N GLU A 222 -6.71 6.78 -2.64
CA GLU A 222 -5.58 7.71 -2.73
C GLU A 222 -5.54 8.66 -1.53
N LEU A 223 -6.43 8.47 -0.55
CA LEU A 223 -6.60 9.37 0.59
C LEU A 223 -5.47 9.23 1.62
N TYR A 224 -4.93 10.38 2.04
CA TYR A 224 -4.02 10.51 3.17
C TYR A 224 -4.58 11.54 4.14
N ALA A 225 -4.51 11.23 5.44
CA ALA A 225 -5.05 12.10 6.47
C ALA A 225 -4.35 11.96 7.82
N VAL A 226 -4.36 13.04 8.60
CA VAL A 226 -4.00 13.02 10.02
C VAL A 226 -4.95 13.91 10.82
N GLY A 227 -5.22 13.55 12.07
CA GLY A 227 -5.98 14.38 13.00
C GLY A 227 -6.57 13.60 14.17
N ALA A 228 -7.53 14.21 14.86
CA ALA A 228 -8.10 13.69 16.08
C ALA A 228 -9.56 13.25 15.88
N LEU A 229 -9.93 12.15 16.54
CA LEU A 229 -11.30 11.65 16.58
C LEU A 229 -12.23 12.62 17.30
N ALA A 230 -13.52 12.54 16.99
CA ALA A 230 -14.55 13.27 17.72
C ALA A 230 -14.46 12.99 19.24
N ASP A 231 -14.82 14.00 20.02
CA ASP A 231 -14.74 14.06 21.48
C ASP A 231 -13.34 13.80 22.04
N LEU A 232 -12.31 13.94 21.20
CA LEU A 232 -10.92 13.63 21.53
C LEU A 232 -10.77 12.20 22.04
N ALA A 233 -11.53 11.27 21.45
CA ALA A 233 -11.52 9.87 21.84
C ALA A 233 -10.22 9.15 21.46
N GLY A 234 -9.37 9.77 20.65
CA GLY A 234 -8.13 9.20 20.14
C GLY A 234 -7.65 9.93 18.88
N GLU A 235 -6.76 9.28 18.13
CA GLU A 235 -6.19 9.81 16.89
C GLU A 235 -6.68 9.01 15.68
N VAL A 236 -6.71 9.68 14.52
CA VAL A 236 -6.96 9.08 13.22
C VAL A 236 -5.81 9.38 12.27
N THR A 237 -5.30 8.33 11.66
CA THR A 237 -4.32 8.38 10.58
C THR A 237 -4.90 7.64 9.37
N VAL A 238 -4.78 8.18 8.17
CA VAL A 238 -5.18 7.50 6.93
C VAL A 238 -4.01 7.45 5.97
N ILE A 239 -3.74 6.27 5.42
CA ILE A 239 -2.70 6.01 4.43
C ILE A 239 -3.34 5.21 3.29
N GLY A 240 -3.43 5.79 2.09
CA GLY A 240 -3.99 5.12 0.92
C GLY A 240 -5.42 4.59 1.13
N GLY A 241 -6.29 5.39 1.77
CA GLY A 241 -7.68 5.01 2.08
C GLY A 241 -7.85 4.00 3.22
N GLU A 242 -6.77 3.58 3.87
CA GLU A 242 -6.81 2.73 5.06
C GLU A 242 -6.64 3.56 6.32
N ALA A 243 -7.61 3.50 7.22
CA ALA A 243 -7.63 4.21 8.49
C ALA A 243 -7.03 3.39 9.62
N TYR A 244 -6.25 4.06 10.45
CA TYR A 244 -5.67 3.58 11.70
C TYR A 244 -6.23 4.45 12.82
N LEU A 245 -7.14 3.87 13.59
CA LEU A 245 -7.86 4.53 14.67
C LEU A 245 -7.24 4.11 15.99
N SER A 246 -6.49 5.01 16.62
CA SER A 246 -5.79 4.72 17.87
C SER A 246 -6.54 5.32 19.05
N TYR A 247 -6.77 4.51 20.08
CA TYR A 247 -7.50 4.88 21.29
C TYR A 247 -6.63 4.59 22.53
N PRO A 248 -6.81 5.34 23.63
CA PRO A 248 -6.31 4.92 24.93
C PRO A 248 -6.99 3.60 25.33
N ASP A 249 -6.25 2.73 26.01
CA ASP A 249 -6.80 1.50 26.60
C ASP A 249 -6.98 1.63 28.12
N GLU A 250 -7.77 0.72 28.72
CA GLU A 250 -8.05 0.72 30.16
C GLU A 250 -6.82 0.38 31.03
N ALA A 251 -5.78 -0.21 30.44
CA ALA A 251 -4.54 -0.56 31.12
C ALA A 251 -3.52 0.60 31.14
N GLY A 252 -3.85 1.73 30.51
CA GLY A 252 -2.97 2.90 30.39
C GLY A 252 -2.00 2.84 29.21
N GLY A 253 -2.22 1.91 28.27
CA GLY A 253 -1.56 1.83 26.96
C GLY A 253 -2.45 2.35 25.85
N THR A 254 -2.20 1.88 24.62
CA THR A 254 -2.97 2.24 23.43
C THR A 254 -3.41 1.01 22.66
N ARG A 255 -4.54 1.11 21.97
CA ARG A 255 -5.02 0.11 21.01
C ARG A 255 -5.26 0.77 19.66
N THR A 256 -4.86 0.11 18.58
CA THR A 256 -5.06 0.61 17.22
C THR A 256 -5.94 -0.34 16.42
N GLU A 257 -6.95 0.20 15.75
CA GLU A 257 -7.80 -0.52 14.82
C GLU A 257 -7.43 -0.12 13.38
N GLN A 258 -7.26 -1.09 12.50
CA GLN A 258 -7.05 -0.88 11.07
C GLN A 258 -8.33 -1.20 10.30
N THR A 259 -8.82 -0.27 9.49
CA THR A 259 -10.07 -0.44 8.73
C THR A 259 -10.12 0.42 7.48
N ARG A 260 -10.88 0.00 6.47
CA ARG A 260 -11.21 0.80 5.28
C ARG A 260 -12.64 1.35 5.30
N GLN A 261 -13.38 1.05 6.36
CA GLN A 261 -14.77 1.49 6.55
C GLN A 261 -14.99 1.81 8.02
N SER A 262 -15.47 3.02 8.29
CA SER A 262 -15.80 3.45 9.64
C SER A 262 -16.76 4.63 9.60
N ASP A 263 -17.78 4.62 10.46
CA ASP A 263 -18.70 5.74 10.64
C ASP A 263 -18.24 6.69 11.76
N VAL A 264 -17.05 6.49 12.33
CA VAL A 264 -16.53 7.40 13.37
C VAL A 264 -16.29 8.79 12.79
N GLY A 265 -16.53 9.78 13.62
CA GLY A 265 -16.27 11.19 13.31
C GLY A 265 -14.84 11.61 13.67
N ALA A 266 -14.34 12.61 12.95
CA ALA A 266 -13.15 13.37 13.33
C ALA A 266 -13.55 14.80 13.72
N THR A 267 -12.92 15.33 14.77
CA THR A 267 -13.08 16.74 15.17
C THR A 267 -12.05 17.65 14.53
N LEU A 268 -10.87 17.09 14.23
CA LEU A 268 -9.82 17.73 13.47
C LEU A 268 -9.33 16.74 12.43
N LEU A 269 -9.25 17.14 11.17
CA LEU A 269 -8.69 16.29 10.11
C LEU A 269 -8.13 17.16 8.99
N VAL A 270 -6.87 16.94 8.61
CA VAL A 270 -6.31 17.46 7.36
C VAL A 270 -6.16 16.30 6.39
N VAL A 271 -6.65 16.48 5.16
CA VAL A 271 -6.77 15.40 4.16
C VAL A 271 -6.37 15.86 2.77
N THR A 272 -5.89 14.92 1.98
CA THR A 272 -5.68 15.09 0.54
C THR A 272 -5.65 13.73 -0.16
N ALA A 273 -6.04 13.71 -1.44
CA ALA A 273 -5.83 12.56 -2.30
C ALA A 273 -4.49 12.73 -3.01
N VAL A 274 -3.58 11.76 -2.88
CA VAL A 274 -2.26 11.77 -3.55
C VAL A 274 -2.20 10.60 -4.53
N PRO A 275 -2.47 10.84 -5.83
CA PRO A 275 -2.47 9.78 -6.84
C PRO A 275 -1.08 9.20 -7.09
N SER A 276 -0.05 10.01 -6.92
CA SER A 276 1.32 9.62 -7.22
C SER A 276 2.31 10.38 -6.35
N TRP A 277 3.36 9.68 -5.96
CA TRP A 277 4.42 10.18 -5.10
C TRP A 277 5.74 10.25 -5.86
N ARG A 278 6.55 11.25 -5.53
CA ARG A 278 7.93 11.42 -5.95
C ARG A 278 8.84 11.30 -4.74
N ASP A 279 9.87 10.48 -4.87
CA ASP A 279 10.83 10.23 -3.80
C ASP A 279 11.97 11.25 -3.81
N VAL A 280 12.42 11.59 -2.61
CA VAL A 280 13.68 12.26 -2.31
C VAL A 280 14.31 11.54 -1.12
N VAL A 281 15.62 11.34 -1.17
CA VAL A 281 16.35 10.66 -0.10
C VAL A 281 17.03 11.70 0.79
N THR A 282 16.96 11.50 2.11
CA THR A 282 17.68 12.36 3.06
C THR A 282 19.19 12.13 2.96
N GLU A 283 19.97 13.20 2.82
CA GLU A 283 21.44 13.10 2.78
C GLU A 283 22.05 13.00 4.18
N HIS A 284 21.36 13.54 5.17
CA HIS A 284 21.79 13.63 6.56
C HIS A 284 20.65 13.23 7.48
N ALA A 285 20.98 12.82 8.70
CA ALA A 285 19.97 12.59 9.72
C ALA A 285 19.27 13.92 10.05
N ILE A 286 17.96 13.87 10.28
CA ILE A 286 17.12 15.02 10.63
C ILE A 286 16.61 14.82 12.05
N PRO A 287 17.15 15.57 13.03
CA PRO A 287 16.59 15.67 14.36
C PRO A 287 15.19 16.32 14.34
N PHE A 288 14.36 16.01 15.33
CA PHE A 288 12.98 16.50 15.40
C PHE A 288 12.87 18.04 15.42
N ASP A 289 13.79 18.73 16.10
CA ASP A 289 13.81 20.20 16.19
C ASP A 289 14.22 20.89 14.88
N GLU A 290 14.81 20.15 13.94
CA GLU A 290 15.15 20.62 12.59
C GLU A 290 14.12 20.19 11.53
N LEU A 291 13.10 19.41 11.92
CA LEU A 291 12.21 18.72 11.00
C LEU A 291 11.46 19.66 10.06
N ASP A 292 10.90 20.75 10.58
CA ASP A 292 10.15 21.73 9.77
C ASP A 292 11.01 22.32 8.64
N ASP A 293 12.25 22.71 8.96
CA ASP A 293 13.17 23.32 8.00
C ASP A 293 13.70 22.28 7.02
N ALA A 294 13.90 21.04 7.46
CA ALA A 294 14.33 19.95 6.59
C ALA A 294 13.23 19.56 5.60
N ILE A 295 11.99 19.39 6.06
CA ILE A 295 10.84 19.10 5.19
C ILE A 295 10.63 20.21 4.17
N ALA A 296 10.71 21.49 4.57
CA ALA A 296 10.59 22.62 3.64
C ALA A 296 11.66 22.59 2.54
N LYS A 297 12.91 22.26 2.88
CA LYS A 297 14.00 22.12 1.89
C LYS A 297 13.74 20.97 0.93
N LEU A 298 13.37 19.80 1.44
CA LEU A 298 13.08 18.60 0.63
C LEU A 298 11.86 18.83 -0.28
N ALA A 299 10.82 19.51 0.21
CA ALA A 299 9.65 19.89 -0.56
C ALA A 299 10.03 20.85 -1.70
N THR A 300 10.90 21.83 -1.44
CA THR A 300 11.41 22.76 -2.47
C THR A 300 12.18 22.02 -3.57
N VAL A 301 13.04 21.07 -3.18
CA VAL A 301 13.76 20.20 -4.14
C VAL A 301 12.79 19.37 -4.99
N SER A 302 11.64 19.02 -4.42
CA SER A 302 10.57 18.29 -5.11
C SER A 302 9.64 19.19 -5.94
N GLY A 303 9.90 20.50 -6.00
CA GLY A 303 9.11 21.46 -6.77
C GLY A 303 7.83 21.93 -6.09
N MET A 304 7.66 21.67 -4.79
CA MET A 304 6.48 22.11 -4.03
C MET A 304 6.52 23.61 -3.73
N ASP A 305 5.34 24.23 -3.72
CA ASP A 305 5.16 25.63 -3.31
C ASP A 305 4.97 25.72 -1.79
N LEU A 306 5.95 26.29 -1.09
CA LEU A 306 5.96 26.41 0.37
C LEU A 306 4.90 27.36 0.94
N ASP A 307 4.24 28.15 0.09
CA ASP A 307 3.08 28.96 0.49
C ASP A 307 1.80 28.11 0.60
N GLY A 308 1.81 26.90 0.04
CA GLY A 308 0.71 25.94 0.11
C GLY A 308 0.77 24.98 1.31
N ARG A 309 -0.20 24.06 1.34
CA ARG A 309 -0.25 22.91 2.25
C ARG A 309 0.33 21.72 1.52
N ILE A 310 1.36 21.09 2.07
CA ILE A 310 2.12 20.05 1.35
C ILE A 310 2.03 18.75 2.15
N PRO A 311 1.37 17.70 1.64
CA PRO A 311 1.47 16.38 2.26
C PRO A 311 2.85 15.79 2.01
N PHE A 312 3.30 14.94 2.93
CA PHE A 312 4.52 14.16 2.77
C PHE A 312 4.37 12.81 3.47
N LEU A 313 5.12 11.84 2.97
CA LEU A 313 5.16 10.48 3.50
C LEU A 313 6.61 10.07 3.72
N LEU A 314 6.93 9.45 4.86
CA LEU A 314 8.21 8.82 5.11
C LEU A 314 7.99 7.36 5.42
N GLU A 315 8.79 6.50 4.81
CA GLU A 315 8.80 5.07 5.09
C GLU A 315 10.22 4.65 5.43
N GLY A 316 10.37 3.86 6.49
CA GLY A 316 11.65 3.29 6.85
C GLY A 316 11.77 3.01 8.35
N THR A 317 13.02 2.90 8.79
CA THR A 317 13.35 2.75 10.21
C THR A 317 13.75 4.10 10.79
N PHE A 318 13.11 4.46 11.90
CA PHE A 318 13.32 5.71 12.61
C PHE A 318 13.94 5.46 13.98
N ASP A 319 14.71 6.42 14.46
CA ASP A 319 15.30 6.42 15.79
C ASP A 319 14.50 7.35 16.72
N ASP A 320 14.46 7.04 18.01
CA ASP A 320 13.84 7.86 19.06
C ASP A 320 12.38 8.26 18.78
N LEU A 321 11.61 7.42 18.10
CA LEU A 321 10.21 7.66 17.76
C LEU A 321 9.35 7.72 19.03
N GLN A 322 8.71 8.87 19.24
CA GLN A 322 7.77 9.15 20.32
C GLN A 322 6.47 9.64 19.70
N TRP A 323 5.36 9.12 20.19
CA TRP A 323 4.03 9.54 19.77
C TRP A 323 3.06 9.50 20.94
N HIS A 324 1.91 10.14 20.76
CA HIS A 324 0.83 10.08 21.71
C HIS A 324 -0.50 9.74 21.06
N VAL A 325 -1.41 9.30 21.93
CA VAL A 325 -2.83 9.16 21.64
C VAL A 325 -3.59 9.95 22.70
N ILE A 326 -4.37 10.95 22.27
CA ILE A 326 -5.19 11.74 23.19
C ILE A 326 -6.23 10.89 23.92
N ASP A 327 -6.45 11.18 25.19
CA ASP A 327 -7.54 10.63 25.99
C ASP A 327 -8.43 11.75 26.52
N GLY A 328 -9.46 12.08 25.74
CA GLY A 328 -10.42 13.13 26.09
C GLY A 328 -11.12 12.91 27.43
N SER A 329 -11.21 11.66 27.92
CA SER A 329 -11.82 11.36 29.22
C SER A 329 -10.97 11.84 30.41
N ARG A 330 -9.68 12.07 30.18
CA ARG A 330 -8.71 12.54 31.18
C ARG A 330 -8.50 14.05 31.13
N LEU A 331 -9.11 14.75 30.17
CA LEU A 331 -9.06 16.21 30.13
C LEU A 331 -9.82 16.77 31.33
N ILE A 332 -9.12 17.61 32.09
CA ILE A 332 -9.72 18.34 33.22
C ILE A 332 -10.71 19.35 32.64
N SER A 333 -11.88 19.52 33.27
CA SER A 333 -12.86 20.52 32.85
C SER A 333 -12.23 21.92 32.77
N GLY A 334 -12.26 22.53 31.58
CA GLY A 334 -11.61 23.82 31.27
C GLY A 334 -10.12 23.73 30.89
N GLY A 335 -9.53 22.53 30.86
CA GLY A 335 -8.20 22.25 30.34
C GLY A 335 -8.25 22.05 28.84
N SER A 336 -7.85 23.07 28.10
CA SER A 336 -7.94 23.10 26.64
C SER A 336 -6.65 23.59 26.00
N SER A 337 -5.55 23.72 26.77
CA SER A 337 -4.26 24.07 26.18
C SER A 337 -3.57 22.83 25.58
N HIS A 338 -2.61 23.06 24.68
CA HIS A 338 -1.76 21.98 24.16
C HIS A 338 -1.11 21.15 25.28
N LYS A 339 -0.71 21.81 26.39
CA LYS A 339 -0.14 21.15 27.56
C LYS A 339 -1.16 20.28 28.30
N ASP A 340 -2.42 20.69 28.36
CA ASP A 340 -3.48 19.90 29.00
C ASP A 340 -3.79 18.66 28.17
N HIS A 341 -3.80 18.80 26.84
CA HIS A 341 -3.94 17.66 25.92
C HIS A 341 -2.78 16.69 26.08
N GLN A 342 -1.53 17.14 26.02
CA GLN A 342 -0.36 16.29 26.27
C GLN A 342 -0.39 15.60 27.65
N ALA A 343 -0.91 16.28 28.68
CA ALA A 343 -1.05 15.69 30.01
C ALA A 343 -2.18 14.64 30.11
N ALA A 344 -3.18 14.74 29.23
CA ALA A 344 -4.26 13.76 29.12
C ALA A 344 -3.87 12.56 28.23
N SER A 345 -2.96 12.74 27.29
CA SER A 345 -2.55 11.70 26.35
C SER A 345 -1.79 10.52 26.97
N VAL A 346 -1.89 9.37 26.32
CA VAL A 346 -0.99 8.23 26.52
C VAL A 346 0.20 8.40 25.60
N ILE A 347 1.41 8.40 26.16
CA ILE A 347 2.67 8.58 25.43
C ILE A 347 3.36 7.24 25.27
N GLU A 348 3.74 6.93 24.04
CA GLU A 348 4.51 5.75 23.67
C GLU A 348 5.87 6.16 23.09
N ARG A 349 6.84 5.25 23.19
CA ARG A 349 8.19 5.47 22.67
C ARG A 349 8.83 4.19 22.20
N ARG A 350 9.59 4.28 21.11
CA ARG A 350 10.50 3.25 20.62
C ARG A 350 11.83 3.89 20.27
N ASP A 351 12.92 3.35 20.81
CA ASP A 351 14.27 3.84 20.49
C ASP A 351 14.63 3.60 19.02
N ARG A 352 14.07 2.54 18.42
CA ARG A 352 14.16 2.26 16.99
C ARG A 352 12.92 1.49 16.52
N ALA A 353 12.28 1.93 15.44
CA ALA A 353 11.09 1.28 14.89
C ALA A 353 10.99 1.44 13.37
N SER A 354 10.52 0.38 12.70
CA SER A 354 10.02 0.49 11.32
C SER A 354 8.62 1.08 11.37
N ALA A 355 8.38 2.13 10.60
CA ALA A 355 7.11 2.84 10.59
C ALA A 355 6.85 3.50 9.23
N THR A 356 5.61 3.93 9.06
CA THR A 356 5.20 4.90 8.04
C THR A 356 4.75 6.17 8.73
N LEU A 357 5.36 7.30 8.39
CA LEU A 357 5.00 8.62 8.90
C LEU A 357 4.28 9.37 7.79
N VAL A 358 3.07 9.82 8.04
CA VAL A 358 2.31 10.70 7.15
C VAL A 358 2.19 12.06 7.81
N GLY A 359 2.42 13.13 7.04
CA GLY A 359 2.35 14.46 7.59
C GLY A 359 1.98 15.52 6.57
N PHE A 360 1.68 16.71 7.10
CA PHE A 360 1.36 17.89 6.32
C PHE A 360 2.22 19.06 6.79
N TYR A 361 2.84 19.74 5.84
CA TYR A 361 3.55 20.99 6.04
C TYR A 361 2.65 22.19 5.67
N SER A 362 2.64 23.24 6.49
CA SER A 362 2.10 24.55 6.12
C SER A 362 2.77 25.66 6.93
N SER A 363 3.17 26.74 6.25
CA SER A 363 3.67 27.96 6.92
C SER A 363 2.55 28.87 7.46
N SER A 364 1.30 28.64 7.04
CA SER A 364 0.17 29.56 7.26
C SER A 364 -0.95 29.00 8.16
N ASP A 365 -0.95 27.69 8.41
CA ASP A 365 -2.03 26.99 9.15
C ASP A 365 -1.69 26.70 10.63
N GLN A 366 -0.84 27.51 11.25
CA GLN A 366 -0.58 27.43 12.69
C GLN A 366 -1.84 27.72 13.49
N GLY A 367 -2.21 26.79 14.37
CA GLY A 367 -3.47 26.82 15.11
C GLY A 367 -4.68 26.39 14.29
N VAL A 368 -4.51 25.98 13.02
CA VAL A 368 -5.54 25.31 12.23
C VAL A 368 -5.34 23.80 12.31
N PHE A 369 -4.32 23.27 11.66
CA PHE A 369 -3.95 21.85 11.82
C PHE A 369 -2.51 21.66 12.27
N THR A 370 -1.67 22.69 12.30
CA THR A 370 -0.32 22.59 12.89
C THR A 370 -0.29 23.27 14.26
N HIS A 371 0.52 22.74 15.18
CA HIS A 371 0.70 23.35 16.49
C HIS A 371 1.33 24.74 16.37
N MET A 372 1.05 25.61 17.35
CA MET A 372 1.70 26.92 17.43
C MET A 372 3.22 26.74 17.56
N GLY A 373 3.98 27.27 16.60
CA GLY A 373 5.44 27.15 16.58
C GLY A 373 5.99 25.95 15.80
N SER A 374 5.13 25.11 15.23
CA SER A 374 5.52 24.10 14.23
C SER A 374 4.82 24.37 12.90
N LYS A 375 5.45 23.94 11.81
CA LYS A 375 4.89 23.96 10.45
C LYS A 375 4.48 22.58 9.98
N THR A 376 4.72 21.53 10.77
CA THR A 376 4.35 20.16 10.42
C THR A 376 3.34 19.58 11.40
N HIS A 377 2.48 18.69 10.90
CA HIS A 377 1.63 17.82 11.71
C HIS A 377 1.79 16.41 11.17
N ILE A 378 2.24 15.49 12.02
CA ILE A 378 2.73 14.17 11.59
C ILE A 378 2.12 13.10 12.49
N HIS A 379 1.63 12.04 11.87
CA HIS A 379 1.24 10.82 12.56
C HIS A 379 2.13 9.67 12.10
N CYS A 380 2.28 8.64 12.93
CA CYS A 380 2.98 7.41 12.59
C CYS A 380 2.04 6.21 12.58
N VAL A 381 2.39 5.19 11.79
CA VAL A 381 1.82 3.84 11.83
C VAL A 381 2.96 2.83 11.90
N LEU A 382 2.89 1.90 12.84
CA LEU A 382 3.81 0.78 13.01
C LEU A 382 3.00 -0.53 12.89
N ASP A 383 3.56 -1.56 12.26
CA ASP A 383 2.85 -2.84 12.06
C ASP A 383 3.01 -3.82 13.23
N GLU A 384 4.15 -3.79 13.93
CA GLU A 384 4.50 -4.77 14.96
C GLU A 384 5.05 -4.13 16.26
N PRO A 385 4.24 -4.06 17.33
CA PRO A 385 2.79 -4.24 17.33
C PRO A 385 2.09 -3.10 16.59
N LEU A 386 0.91 -3.39 16.02
CA LEU A 386 0.08 -2.39 15.34
C LEU A 386 -0.16 -1.19 16.26
N SER A 387 0.40 -0.04 15.90
CA SER A 387 0.35 1.19 16.68
C SER A 387 0.20 2.39 15.77
N SER A 388 -0.57 3.39 16.17
CA SER A 388 -0.69 4.67 15.47
C SER A 388 -0.86 5.81 16.47
N GLY A 389 -0.55 7.03 16.06
CA GLY A 389 -0.79 8.24 16.83
C GLY A 389 -0.01 9.45 16.33
N HIS A 390 -0.14 10.57 17.03
CA HIS A 390 0.51 11.83 16.72
C HIS A 390 1.99 11.81 17.13
N VAL A 391 2.90 12.17 16.24
CA VAL A 391 4.36 12.15 16.51
C VAL A 391 4.79 13.36 17.32
N ASP A 392 5.35 13.11 18.50
CA ASP A 392 5.92 14.14 19.40
C ASP A 392 7.44 14.28 19.26
N GLY A 393 8.10 13.30 18.67
CA GLY A 393 9.55 13.25 18.53
C GLY A 393 9.99 12.14 17.61
N VAL A 394 10.98 12.42 16.75
CA VAL A 394 11.60 11.40 15.90
C VAL A 394 12.97 11.88 15.43
N VAL A 395 13.91 10.96 15.24
CA VAL A 395 15.13 11.17 14.47
C VAL A 395 14.99 10.38 13.18
N ILE A 396 15.02 11.08 12.05
CA ILE A 396 14.98 10.49 10.72
C ILE A 396 16.43 10.23 10.29
N PRO A 397 16.86 8.97 10.07
CA PRO A 397 18.22 8.70 9.64
C PRO A 397 18.54 9.27 8.24
N ALA A 398 19.82 9.35 7.92
CA ALA A 398 20.25 9.56 6.54
C ALA A 398 19.88 8.35 5.68
N GLY A 399 19.55 8.57 4.42
CA GLY A 399 19.11 7.52 3.51
C GLY A 399 17.61 7.18 3.62
N THR A 400 16.85 7.89 4.44
CA THR A 400 15.39 7.71 4.53
C THR A 400 14.72 8.29 3.30
N THR A 401 13.76 7.55 2.74
CA THR A 401 12.92 8.03 1.63
C THR A 401 11.82 8.93 2.18
N VAL A 402 11.79 10.17 1.68
CA VAL A 402 10.71 11.13 1.88
C VAL A 402 10.00 11.31 0.56
N ARG A 403 8.68 11.18 0.56
CA ARG A 403 7.85 11.32 -0.62
C ARG A 403 7.03 12.60 -0.56
N PHE A 404 6.98 13.29 -1.70
CA PHE A 404 6.08 14.42 -1.96
C PHE A 404 5.19 14.11 -3.16
N PRO A 405 4.01 14.74 -3.31
CA PRO A 405 3.17 14.48 -4.46
C PRO A 405 3.88 14.73 -5.78
N ALA A 406 3.64 13.90 -6.79
CA ALA A 406 4.05 14.20 -8.14
C ALA A 406 3.21 15.38 -8.67
N ILE A 407 3.85 16.40 -9.24
CA ILE A 407 3.16 17.56 -9.83
C ILE A 407 3.39 17.58 -11.33
N ALA A 408 2.46 18.17 -12.08
CA ALA A 408 2.64 18.40 -13.50
C ALA A 408 3.86 19.31 -13.72
N LEU A 409 4.76 18.91 -14.62
CA LEU A 409 5.87 19.74 -15.05
C LEU A 409 5.30 21.01 -15.70
N ARG A 410 5.68 22.18 -15.18
CA ARG A 410 5.29 23.49 -15.72
C ARG A 410 6.17 23.94 -16.88
#